data_AF-A0A2W4SD53-F1
#
_entry.id   AF-A0A2W4SD53-F1
#
_cell.length_a   1.000
_cell.length_b   1.000
_cell.length_c   1.000
_cell.angle_alpha   90.00
_cell.angle_beta   90.00
_cell.angle_gamma   90.00
#
_symmetry.space_group_name_H-M   'P 1'
#
loop_
_entity.id
_entity.type
_entity.pdbx_description
1 polymer ?
#
loop_
_entity_poly.entity_id
_entity_poly.type
_entity_poly.pdbx_seq_one_letter_code
_entity_poly.pdbx_strand_id
1 'polypeptide(L)'
;MFDTNRIAVPDFVVIAAWMALSKRVRDHIEAIEPGRNEYFPFELARKKSKKPLMGPDGNLLTDPYYLLNVTTRIDAVRIDRSVISPMGRSAQFVFALPYRLNEIVLDKSMVAGHHVWKGNKHLTGKVLFSNELGEWIIRNKMRGLEMTHLREE
;
A
#
# COMPACT_ATOMS: atom_id res chain seq x y z
N MET A 1 15.32 -29.70 -12.60
CA MET A 1 14.89 -28.93 -13.79
C MET A 1 13.75 -28.03 -13.35
N PHE A 2 14.01 -26.75 -13.08
CA PHE A 2 12.96 -25.82 -12.64
C PHE A 2 12.19 -25.35 -13.88
N ASP A 3 10.89 -25.67 -13.93
CA ASP A 3 9.96 -25.24 -14.97
C ASP A 3 9.85 -23.71 -14.95
N THR A 4 10.52 -23.05 -15.91
CA THR A 4 10.63 -21.59 -16.06
C THR A 4 9.30 -20.90 -16.39
N ASN A 5 8.17 -21.61 -16.43
CA ASN A 5 6.85 -21.07 -16.79
C ASN A 5 5.85 -20.90 -15.63
N ARG A 6 6.24 -21.18 -14.38
CA ARG A 6 5.37 -21.00 -13.21
C ARG A 6 5.61 -19.65 -12.53
N ILE A 7 4.99 -18.61 -13.08
CA ILE A 7 4.93 -17.30 -12.43
C ILE A 7 4.00 -17.38 -11.22
N ALA A 8 4.59 -17.32 -10.03
CA ALA A 8 3.87 -17.17 -8.78
C ALA A 8 3.41 -15.71 -8.62
N VAL A 9 2.13 -15.52 -8.31
CA VAL A 9 1.56 -14.20 -8.08
C VAL A 9 2.12 -13.65 -6.76
N PRO A 10 2.57 -12.39 -6.71
CA PRO A 10 3.02 -11.77 -5.47
C PRO A 10 1.86 -11.52 -4.50
N ASP A 11 2.18 -11.24 -3.23
CA ASP A 11 1.17 -10.94 -2.20
C ASP A 11 0.45 -9.64 -2.45
N PHE A 12 1.14 -8.66 -3.01
CA PHE A 12 0.60 -7.37 -3.38
C PHE A 12 0.65 -7.22 -4.90
N VAL A 13 -0.46 -6.78 -5.49
CA VAL A 13 -0.59 -6.53 -6.92
C VAL A 13 -1.28 -5.18 -7.10
N VAL A 14 -0.83 -4.38 -8.07
CA VAL A 14 -1.52 -3.13 -8.42
C VAL A 14 -2.41 -3.38 -9.64
N ILE A 15 -3.71 -3.12 -9.51
CA ILE A 15 -4.70 -3.27 -10.58
C ILE A 15 -5.41 -1.92 -10.75
N ALA A 16 -5.22 -1.28 -11.90
CA ALA A 16 -5.84 0.02 -12.22
C ALA A 16 -5.64 1.08 -11.11
N ALA A 17 -4.44 1.16 -10.53
CA ALA A 17 -4.08 2.01 -9.38
C ALA A 17 -4.71 1.64 -8.02
N TRP A 18 -5.41 0.51 -7.93
CA TRP A 18 -5.85 -0.08 -6.67
C TRP A 18 -4.86 -1.13 -6.19
N MET A 19 -4.66 -1.20 -4.88
CA MET A 19 -3.86 -2.26 -4.27
C MET A 19 -4.75 -3.49 -4.08
N ALA A 20 -4.36 -4.59 -4.69
CA ALA A 20 -4.90 -5.92 -4.41
C ALA A 20 -3.91 -6.70 -3.54
N LEU A 21 -4.44 -7.56 -2.67
CA LEU A 21 -3.63 -8.33 -1.73
C LEU A 21 -4.10 -9.77 -1.59
N SER A 22 -3.18 -10.66 -1.23
CA SER A 22 -3.46 -12.06 -0.96
C SER A 22 -4.23 -12.21 0.35
N LYS A 23 -4.94 -13.34 0.51
CA LYS A 23 -5.70 -13.66 1.73
C LYS A 23 -4.87 -13.56 3.01
N ARG A 24 -3.64 -14.06 3.02
CA ARG A 24 -2.78 -14.01 4.23
C ARG A 24 -2.43 -12.58 4.67
N VAL A 25 -2.27 -11.65 3.72
CA VAL A 25 -2.06 -10.24 4.03
C VAL A 25 -3.37 -9.62 4.53
N ARG A 26 -4.50 -9.93 3.88
CA ARG A 26 -5.83 -9.47 4.29
C ARG A 26 -6.10 -9.83 5.74
N ASP A 27 -5.92 -11.12 6.06
CA ASP A 27 -6.22 -11.67 7.37
C ASP A 27 -5.33 -11.08 8.45
N HIS A 28 -4.06 -10.79 8.13
CA HIS A 28 -3.17 -10.12 9.08
C HIS A 28 -3.57 -8.66 9.34
N ILE A 29 -3.88 -7.89 8.29
CA ILE A 29 -4.33 -6.50 8.45
C ILE A 29 -5.65 -6.45 9.23
N GLU A 30 -6.60 -7.33 8.93
CA GLU A 30 -7.86 -7.44 9.66
C GLU A 30 -7.65 -7.83 11.14
N ALA A 31 -6.66 -8.67 11.43
CA ALA A 31 -6.37 -9.08 12.80
C ALA A 31 -5.80 -7.94 13.66
N ILE A 32 -4.94 -7.10 13.09
CA ILE A 32 -4.33 -5.95 13.81
C ILE A 32 -5.21 -4.69 13.74
N GLU A 33 -6.07 -4.57 12.74
CA GLU A 33 -6.91 -3.39 12.49
C GLU A 33 -8.34 -3.79 12.05
N PRO A 34 -9.13 -4.43 12.95
CA PRO A 34 -10.41 -5.02 12.58
C PRO A 34 -11.45 -3.98 12.15
N GLY A 35 -12.15 -4.27 11.05
CA GLY A 35 -13.28 -3.50 10.55
C GLY A 35 -12.94 -2.11 9.99
N ARG A 36 -11.66 -1.74 9.90
CA ARG A 36 -11.28 -0.41 9.41
C ARG A 36 -11.14 -0.32 7.89
N ASN A 37 -10.80 -1.43 7.24
CA ASN A 37 -10.60 -1.47 5.80
C ASN A 37 -11.66 -2.33 5.14
N GLU A 38 -12.00 -2.01 3.89
CA GLU A 38 -12.91 -2.80 3.08
C GLU A 38 -12.11 -3.67 2.11
N TYR A 39 -12.58 -4.91 1.91
CA TYR A 39 -11.91 -5.90 1.07
C TYR A 39 -12.91 -6.49 0.08
N PHE A 40 -12.64 -6.31 -1.21
CA PHE A 40 -13.51 -6.85 -2.27
C PHE A 40 -12.85 -8.06 -2.92
N PRO A 41 -13.37 -9.29 -2.71
CA PRO A 41 -12.76 -10.50 -3.26
C PRO A 41 -12.91 -10.54 -4.78
N PHE A 42 -11.89 -11.06 -5.46
CA PHE A 42 -11.91 -11.34 -6.89
C PHE A 42 -10.95 -12.48 -7.24
N GLU A 43 -11.20 -13.12 -8.38
CA GLU A 43 -10.36 -14.18 -8.91
C GLU A 43 -9.34 -13.61 -9.90
N LEU A 44 -8.10 -14.07 -9.78
CA LEU A 44 -7.07 -13.79 -10.78
C LEU A 44 -7.14 -14.84 -11.89
N ALA A 45 -7.21 -14.38 -13.13
CA ALA A 45 -7.16 -15.24 -14.31
C ALA A 45 -6.08 -14.78 -15.29
N ARG A 46 -5.41 -15.74 -15.94
CA ARG A 46 -4.48 -15.44 -17.04
C ARG A 46 -5.27 -15.14 -18.31
N LYS A 47 -5.05 -13.99 -18.93
CA LYS A 47 -5.73 -13.58 -20.17
C LYS A 47 -5.65 -14.59 -21.34
N LYS A 48 -4.55 -15.36 -21.43
CA LYS A 48 -4.25 -16.23 -22.59
C LYS A 48 -3.94 -17.69 -22.22
N SER A 49 -4.07 -18.09 -20.96
CA SER A 49 -3.65 -19.44 -20.52
C SER A 49 -4.64 -20.03 -19.54
N LYS A 50 -4.96 -21.32 -19.71
CA LYS A 50 -5.73 -22.11 -18.74
C LYS A 50 -4.85 -22.74 -17.65
N LYS A 51 -3.53 -22.51 -17.67
CA LYS A 51 -2.64 -23.03 -16.62
C LYS A 51 -3.00 -22.37 -15.29
N PRO A 52 -3.03 -23.15 -14.18
CA PRO A 52 -3.33 -22.58 -12.88
C PRO A 52 -2.28 -21.53 -12.49
N LEU A 53 -2.75 -20.52 -11.76
CA LEU A 53 -1.85 -19.59 -11.09
C LEU A 53 -1.28 -20.25 -9.84
N MET A 54 -0.03 -19.92 -9.54
CA MET A 54 0.58 -20.31 -8.28
C MET A 54 0.44 -19.13 -7.32
N GLY A 55 0.05 -19.42 -6.09
CA GLY A 55 0.03 -18.47 -4.99
C GLY A 55 1.44 -18.00 -4.60
N PRO A 56 1.53 -17.02 -3.70
CA PRO A 56 2.79 -16.44 -3.28
C PRO A 56 3.70 -17.44 -2.54
N ASP A 57 3.10 -18.47 -1.94
CA ASP A 57 3.73 -19.61 -1.25
C ASP A 57 4.22 -20.72 -2.21
N GLY A 58 3.93 -20.61 -3.50
CA GLY A 58 4.29 -21.61 -4.49
C GLY A 58 3.32 -22.78 -4.58
N ASN A 59 2.18 -22.74 -3.89
CA ASN A 59 1.07 -23.69 -4.06
C ASN A 59 0.10 -23.21 -5.14
N LEU A 60 -0.87 -24.04 -5.52
CA LEU A 60 -1.93 -23.61 -6.45
C LEU A 60 -2.73 -22.48 -5.80
N LEU A 61 -2.99 -21.41 -6.56
CA LEU A 61 -3.83 -20.31 -6.09
C LEU A 61 -5.28 -20.76 -6.06
N THR A 62 -5.77 -21.07 -4.86
CA THR A 62 -7.17 -21.46 -4.61
C THR A 62 -7.98 -20.37 -3.91
N ASP A 63 -7.32 -19.54 -3.11
CA ASP A 63 -7.97 -18.44 -2.41
C ASP A 63 -8.12 -17.21 -3.33
N PRO A 64 -9.18 -16.39 -3.16
CA PRO A 64 -9.33 -15.14 -3.87
C PRO A 64 -8.23 -14.14 -3.47
N TYR A 65 -7.99 -13.18 -4.36
CA TYR A 65 -7.32 -11.93 -4.02
C TYR A 65 -8.37 -10.90 -3.60
N TYR A 66 -7.93 -9.86 -2.89
CA TYR A 66 -8.83 -8.84 -2.38
C TYR A 66 -8.37 -7.46 -2.83
N LEU A 67 -9.24 -6.69 -3.47
CA LEU A 67 -9.00 -5.26 -3.66
C LEU A 67 -9.16 -4.59 -2.30
N LEU A 68 -8.08 -3.95 -1.83
CA LEU A 68 -8.04 -3.20 -0.59
C LEU A 68 -8.58 -1.79 -0.85
N ASN A 69 -9.70 -1.47 -0.20
CA ASN A 69 -10.16 -0.10 -0.04
C ASN A 69 -9.82 0.41 1.36
N VAL A 70 -8.73 1.16 1.44
CA VAL A 70 -8.37 1.91 2.64
C VAL A 70 -9.34 3.07 2.83
N THR A 71 -10.18 2.99 3.85
CA THR A 71 -11.24 3.97 4.14
C THR A 71 -10.72 5.15 4.95
N THR A 72 -9.68 4.91 5.77
CA THR A 72 -9.10 5.91 6.65
C THR A 72 -8.14 6.82 5.88
N ARG A 73 -8.36 8.14 6.00
CA ARG A 73 -7.49 9.17 5.41
C ARG A 73 -6.95 10.08 6.50
N ILE A 74 -5.63 10.20 6.59
CA ILE A 74 -4.96 11.00 7.63
C ILE A 74 -3.98 11.96 6.95
N ASP A 75 -4.03 13.23 7.36
CA ASP A 75 -3.00 14.22 7.02
C ASP A 75 -2.01 14.33 8.17
N ALA A 76 -1.07 13.39 8.23
CA ALA A 76 -0.09 13.32 9.32
C ALA A 76 1.20 14.10 9.01
N VAL A 77 1.30 14.82 7.88
CA VAL A 77 2.56 15.48 7.51
C VAL A 77 2.81 16.70 8.41
N ARG A 78 3.94 16.68 9.11
CA ARG A 78 4.46 17.83 9.86
C ARG A 78 5.11 18.82 8.91
N ILE A 79 4.35 19.83 8.51
CA ILE A 79 4.81 20.89 7.59
C ILE A 79 6.04 21.63 8.14
N ASP A 80 6.09 21.85 9.46
CA ASP A 80 7.18 22.55 10.16
C ASP A 80 8.50 21.77 10.18
N ARG A 81 8.45 20.45 9.97
CA ARG A 81 9.62 19.55 10.00
C ARG A 81 9.95 18.90 8.67
N SER A 82 9.04 18.97 7.71
CA SER A 82 9.21 18.39 6.38
C SER A 82 9.89 19.38 5.42
N VAL A 83 10.71 18.87 4.50
CA VAL A 83 11.31 19.68 3.43
C VAL A 83 10.33 19.74 2.26
N ILE A 84 9.64 20.87 2.17
CA ILE A 84 8.61 21.14 1.18
C ILE A 84 9.13 22.14 0.15
N SER A 85 9.24 21.71 -1.12
CA SER A 85 9.67 22.57 -2.22
C SER A 85 8.49 22.93 -3.12
N PRO A 86 8.19 24.20 -3.41
CA PRO A 86 7.13 24.56 -4.35
C PRO A 86 7.42 24.01 -5.75
N MET A 87 6.46 23.31 -6.35
CA MET A 87 6.51 22.90 -7.76
C MET A 87 6.04 24.03 -8.64
N GLY A 88 7.01 24.81 -9.14
CA GLY A 88 6.80 25.79 -10.21
C GLY A 88 5.84 26.91 -9.87
N ARG A 89 5.77 27.92 -10.75
CA ARG A 89 4.78 28.99 -10.71
C ARG A 89 3.85 28.79 -11.89
N SER A 90 2.64 28.26 -11.69
CA SER A 90 1.60 28.36 -12.73
C SER A 90 0.58 29.43 -12.33
N ALA A 91 0.83 30.64 -12.85
CA ALA A 91 -0.07 31.71 -13.29
C ALA A 91 -1.38 32.05 -12.54
N GLN A 92 -1.60 33.38 -12.42
CA GLN A 92 -2.85 34.17 -12.41
C GLN A 92 -3.98 33.88 -11.42
N PHE A 93 -3.98 32.74 -10.71
CA PHE A 93 -4.99 32.39 -9.71
C PHE A 93 -4.33 31.93 -8.40
N VAL A 94 -4.96 32.20 -7.25
CA VAL A 94 -4.46 31.77 -5.93
C VAL A 94 -4.81 30.30 -5.72
N PHE A 95 -3.89 29.41 -6.09
CA PHE A 95 -3.92 28.01 -5.69
C PHE A 95 -2.82 27.76 -4.64
N ALA A 96 -3.08 26.86 -3.69
CA ALA A 96 -1.99 26.28 -2.90
C ALA A 96 -1.02 25.61 -3.88
N LEU A 97 0.25 26.07 -3.91
CA LEU A 97 1.22 25.52 -4.84
C LEU A 97 1.34 24.02 -4.61
N PRO A 98 1.35 23.19 -5.67
CA PRO A 98 1.77 21.80 -5.49
C PRO A 98 3.18 21.82 -4.92
N TYR A 99 3.47 20.94 -3.97
CA TYR A 99 4.80 20.86 -3.38
C TYR A 99 5.44 19.50 -3.67
N ARG A 100 6.75 19.52 -3.93
CA ARG A 100 7.61 18.33 -3.81
C ARG A 100 7.96 18.14 -2.35
N LEU A 101 7.75 16.93 -1.87
CA LEU A 101 8.19 16.51 -0.55
C LEU A 101 9.51 15.75 -0.73
N ASN A 102 10.61 16.35 -0.29
CA ASN A 102 11.94 15.74 -0.39
C ASN A 102 12.25 14.91 0.85
N GLU A 103 11.86 15.42 2.03
CA GLU A 103 11.95 14.74 3.32
C GLU A 103 10.62 14.93 4.04
N ILE A 104 9.96 13.83 4.35
CA ILE A 104 8.64 13.83 4.98
C ILE A 104 8.80 13.36 6.41
N VAL A 105 8.25 14.16 7.33
CA VAL A 105 8.11 13.80 8.73
C VAL A 105 6.63 13.67 9.04
N LEU A 106 6.24 12.51 9.55
CA LEU A 106 4.88 12.26 10.01
C LEU A 106 4.76 12.58 11.51
N ASP A 107 3.64 13.16 11.91
CA ASP A 107 3.24 13.33 13.29
C ASP A 107 2.79 11.98 13.82
N LYS A 108 3.59 11.42 14.74
CA LYS A 108 3.35 10.11 15.31
C LYS A 108 2.02 10.03 16.06
N SER A 109 1.60 11.12 16.70
CA SER A 109 0.36 11.16 17.46
C SER A 109 -0.88 11.04 16.56
N MET A 110 -0.79 11.54 15.33
CA MET A 110 -1.89 11.50 14.35
C MET A 110 -2.10 10.13 13.72
N VAL A 111 -1.06 9.30 13.67
CA VAL A 111 -1.11 7.93 13.10
C VAL A 111 -1.15 6.85 14.18
N ALA A 112 -1.18 7.23 15.46
CA ALA A 112 -1.20 6.29 16.57
C ALA A 112 -2.43 5.37 16.48
N GLY A 113 -2.19 4.06 16.57
CA GLY A 113 -3.25 3.04 16.47
C GLY A 113 -3.78 2.80 15.06
N HIS A 114 -3.08 3.29 14.03
CA HIS A 114 -3.35 2.98 12.63
C HIS A 114 -2.21 2.16 12.02
N HIS A 115 -2.55 1.06 11.37
CA HIS A 115 -1.61 0.19 10.68
C HIS A 115 -1.63 0.39 9.16
N VAL A 116 -2.77 0.82 8.61
CA VAL A 116 -2.94 1.15 7.19
C VAL A 116 -3.77 2.42 7.04
N TRP A 117 -3.30 3.40 6.28
CA TRP A 117 -4.08 4.60 5.97
C TRP A 117 -3.70 5.18 4.61
N LYS A 118 -4.59 6.02 4.06
CA LYS A 118 -4.27 6.86 2.90
C LYS A 118 -3.81 8.23 3.37
N GLY A 119 -2.77 8.73 2.72
CA GLY A 119 -2.38 10.12 2.86
C GLY A 119 -3.48 11.04 2.35
N ASN A 120 -3.70 12.16 3.04
CA ASN A 120 -4.68 13.17 2.65
C ASN A 120 -4.02 14.28 1.82
N LYS A 121 -3.94 15.54 2.28
CA LYS A 121 -3.54 16.68 1.43
C LYS A 121 -2.09 16.58 0.93
N HIS A 122 -1.15 16.25 1.81
CA HIS A 122 0.28 16.29 1.46
C HIS A 122 0.76 14.97 0.82
N LEU A 123 0.07 13.86 1.08
CA LEU A 123 0.41 12.54 0.56
C LEU A 123 -0.75 11.92 -0.22
N THR A 124 -1.46 12.73 -0.99
CA THR A 124 -2.69 12.31 -1.69
C THR A 124 -2.45 11.07 -2.53
N GLY A 125 -3.29 10.04 -2.33
CA GLY A 125 -3.25 8.80 -3.09
C GLY A 125 -2.15 7.82 -2.68
N LYS A 126 -1.28 8.18 -1.73
CA LYS A 126 -0.31 7.24 -1.15
C LYS A 126 -0.99 6.38 -0.09
N VAL A 127 -0.73 5.08 -0.12
CA VAL A 127 -1.07 4.15 0.97
C VAL A 127 0.16 4.06 1.87
N LEU A 128 -0.06 4.23 3.16
CA LEU A 128 0.97 4.19 4.19
C LEU A 128 0.72 3.02 5.13
N PHE A 129 1.82 2.47 5.65
CA PHE A 129 1.82 1.40 6.63
C PHE A 129 2.55 1.85 7.89
N SER A 130 2.08 1.40 9.05
CA SER A 130 2.84 1.51 10.30
C SER A 130 4.14 0.72 10.23
N ASN A 131 5.10 1.06 11.09
CA ASN A 131 6.33 0.27 11.25
C ASN A 131 6.05 -1.19 11.61
N GLU A 132 5.07 -1.45 12.49
CA GLU A 132 4.68 -2.81 12.88
C GLU A 132 4.25 -3.66 11.66
N LEU A 133 3.36 -3.13 10.83
CA LEU A 133 2.92 -3.82 9.63
C LEU A 133 4.06 -3.96 8.61
N GLY A 134 4.86 -2.92 8.42
CA GLY A 134 6.03 -2.95 7.53
C GLY A 134 7.04 -4.03 7.94
N GLU A 135 7.37 -4.12 9.23
CA GLU A 135 8.24 -5.16 9.77
C GLU A 135 7.68 -6.57 9.56
N TRP A 136 6.36 -6.75 9.78
CA TRP A 136 5.72 -8.03 9.50
C TRP A 136 5.81 -8.42 8.02
N ILE A 137 5.55 -7.48 7.11
CA ILE A 137 5.67 -7.68 5.65
C ILE A 137 7.08 -8.15 5.28
N ILE A 138 8.12 -7.47 5.80
CA ILE A 138 9.53 -7.81 5.56
C ILE A 138 9.86 -9.18 6.13
N ARG A 139 9.53 -9.41 7.41
CA ARG A 139 9.82 -10.65 8.14
C ARG A 139 9.22 -11.87 7.45
N ASN A 140 8.00 -11.74 6.93
CA ASN A 140 7.28 -12.81 6.25
C ASN A 140 7.54 -12.85 4.73
N LYS A 141 8.49 -12.05 4.22
CA LYS A 141 8.94 -12.03 2.82
C LYS A 141 7.77 -11.84 1.85
N MET A 142 6.83 -10.98 2.20
CA MET A 142 5.68 -10.66 1.34
C MET A 142 6.18 -9.94 0.09
N ARG A 143 5.69 -10.35 -1.09
CA ARG A 143 6.21 -9.86 -2.39
C ARG A 143 5.26 -8.84 -3.03
N GLY A 144 5.78 -7.99 -3.91
CA GLY A 144 4.98 -7.10 -4.76
C GLY A 144 4.83 -5.67 -4.26
N LEU A 145 5.65 -5.27 -3.29
CA LEU A 145 5.76 -3.89 -2.82
C LEU A 145 7.21 -3.41 -2.88
N GLU A 146 7.35 -2.12 -3.10
CA GLU A 146 8.55 -1.35 -2.79
C GLU A 146 8.19 -0.44 -1.62
N MET A 147 8.99 -0.48 -0.55
CA MET A 147 8.73 0.28 0.67
C MET A 147 9.81 1.35 0.85
N THR A 148 9.37 2.59 1.06
CA THR A 148 10.21 3.70 1.50
C THR A 148 9.84 4.03 2.93
N HIS A 149 10.82 3.98 3.83
CA HIS A 149 10.60 4.39 5.22
C HIS A 149 10.46 5.91 5.30
N LEU A 150 9.47 6.39 6.07
CA LEU A 150 9.26 7.80 6.39
C LEU A 150 9.56 8.02 7.87
N ARG A 151 10.12 9.18 8.21
CA ARG A 151 10.42 9.53 9.60
C ARG A 151 9.11 9.85 10.35
N GLU A 152 9.01 9.39 11.59
CA GLU A 152 7.92 9.73 12.52
C GLU A 152 8.49 10.47 13.74
N GLU A 153 7.83 11.54 14.17
CA GLU A 153 8.17 12.36 15.35
C GLU A 153 6.96 12.64 16.23
#